data_AF-A0A9D7XNA8-F1
#
_entry.id   AF-A0A9D7XNA8-F1
#
_cell.length_a   1.000
_cell.length_b   1.000
_cell.length_c   1.000
_cell.angle_alpha   90.00
_cell.angle_beta   90.00
_cell.angle_gamma   90.00
#
_symmetry.space_group_name_H-M   'P 1'
#
loop_
_entity.id
_entity.type
_entity.pdbx_description
1 polymer ?
#
loop_
_entity_poly.entity_id
_entity_poly.type
_entity_poly.pdbx_seq_one_letter_code
_entity_poly.pdbx_strand_id
1 'polypeptide(L)'
;MHCFPAPWAIDTASAPPVSIVLTSGDSCAGTPKLLNVSPVLGYCQYYWSTGATGTGIIVSNAGTYTVLAVDTLTGCSSSASIIIHPLPDLCFVPVGCYIMCDNDTLCGPPNLASYQWNKNGVPIPEATMMWYVVTMNGSYSLTGTNSFGCSKTSDSLSSWSSLAAVIPAQWSVTPHLVPTAGDSCCW
;
A
#
# COMPACT_ATOMS: atom_id res chain seq x y z
N MET A 1 32.43 64.65 0.94
CA MET A 1 32.43 63.58 -0.08
C MET A 1 31.25 62.67 0.26
N HIS A 2 30.09 62.92 -0.32
CA HIS A 2 28.88 62.12 -0.08
C HIS A 2 28.81 61.03 -1.16
N CYS A 3 29.02 59.78 -0.77
CA CYS A 3 28.61 58.65 -1.60
C CYS A 3 27.09 58.55 -1.56
N PHE A 4 26.44 58.88 -2.66
CA PHE A 4 25.05 58.49 -2.88
C PHE A 4 25.02 56.98 -3.17
N PRO A 5 24.21 56.17 -2.46
CA PRO A 5 24.01 54.78 -2.84
C PRO A 5 23.35 54.72 -4.22
N ALA A 6 23.82 53.79 -5.05
CA ALA A 6 23.36 53.61 -6.42
C ALA A 6 21.84 53.30 -6.49
N PRO A 7 21.09 53.83 -7.48
CA PRO A 7 19.63 53.74 -7.55
C PRO A 7 19.09 52.38 -8.05
N TRP A 8 19.90 51.33 -8.16
CA TRP A 8 19.48 50.02 -8.66
C TRP A 8 19.74 48.94 -7.61
N ALA A 9 18.81 48.78 -6.67
CA ALA A 9 18.73 47.52 -5.95
C ALA A 9 18.13 46.49 -6.92
N ILE A 10 18.89 45.45 -7.27
CA ILE A 10 18.30 44.24 -7.86
C ILE A 10 17.48 43.61 -6.76
N ASP A 11 16.16 43.66 -6.87
CA ASP A 11 15.27 42.90 -6.02
C ASP A 11 15.33 41.45 -6.48
N THR A 12 16.13 40.63 -5.79
CA THR A 12 16.25 39.21 -6.11
C THR A 12 14.93 38.54 -5.72
N ALA A 13 14.11 38.19 -6.71
CA ALA A 13 12.87 37.46 -6.48
C ALA A 13 13.15 36.16 -5.70
N SER A 14 12.44 35.97 -4.58
CA SER A 14 12.57 34.79 -3.73
C SER A 14 11.70 33.66 -4.26
N ALA A 15 12.21 32.42 -4.20
CA ALA A 15 11.43 31.25 -4.54
C ALA A 15 10.29 31.03 -3.52
N PRO A 16 9.09 30.57 -3.96
CA PRO A 16 7.97 30.36 -3.06
C PRO A 16 8.25 29.20 -2.10
N PRO A 17 7.94 29.30 -0.79
CA PRO A 17 8.03 28.17 0.12
C PRO A 17 6.94 27.14 -0.23
N VAL A 18 7.32 25.85 -0.31
CA VAL A 18 6.38 24.77 -0.58
C VAL A 18 6.74 23.52 0.22
N SER A 19 5.72 22.88 0.79
CA SER A 19 5.77 21.56 1.40
C SER A 19 4.51 20.78 1.05
N ILE A 20 4.53 19.46 1.22
CA ILE A 20 3.35 18.60 1.04
C ILE A 20 2.93 18.07 2.40
N VAL A 21 1.64 18.18 2.71
CA VAL A 21 1.03 17.62 3.91
C VAL A 21 0.04 16.52 3.54
N LEU A 22 0.06 15.45 4.34
CA LEU A 22 -0.91 14.37 4.28
C LEU A 22 -2.09 14.75 5.19
N THR A 23 -3.26 14.98 4.62
CA THR A 23 -4.43 15.49 5.37
C THR A 23 -5.29 14.36 5.94
N SER A 24 -5.18 13.15 5.39
CA SER A 24 -5.86 11.95 5.87
C SER A 24 -5.06 10.68 5.57
N GLY A 25 -5.12 9.72 6.49
CA GLY A 25 -4.49 8.40 6.36
C GLY A 25 -3.05 8.32 6.89
N ASP A 26 -2.41 7.19 6.61
CA ASP A 26 -0.99 6.92 6.85
C ASP A 26 -0.16 7.20 5.59
N SER A 27 1.11 6.82 5.54
CA SER A 27 1.94 6.89 4.32
C SER A 27 1.94 5.59 3.50
N CYS A 28 0.95 4.69 3.66
CA CYS A 28 0.89 3.36 3.02
C CYS A 28 -0.12 3.20 1.88
N ALA A 29 0.24 2.63 0.74
CA ALA A 29 -0.68 2.46 -0.40
C ALA A 29 -1.97 1.69 -0.07
N GLY A 30 -2.97 1.79 -0.94
CA GLY A 30 -4.19 0.96 -0.91
C GLY A 30 -5.49 1.70 -0.58
N THR A 31 -5.42 2.82 0.13
CA THR A 31 -6.58 3.69 0.38
C THR A 31 -6.37 5.07 -0.24
N PRO A 32 -7.44 5.75 -0.70
CA PRO A 32 -7.34 7.12 -1.22
C PRO A 32 -6.89 8.10 -0.13
N LYS A 33 -5.90 8.91 -0.45
CA LYS A 33 -5.27 9.88 0.46
C LYS A 33 -5.25 11.24 -0.17
N LEU A 34 -5.51 12.26 0.63
CA LEU A 34 -5.42 13.64 0.19
C LEU A 34 -4.06 14.23 0.53
N LEU A 35 -3.29 14.55 -0.52
CA LEU A 35 -2.05 15.32 -0.44
C LEU A 35 -2.34 16.77 -0.77
N ASN A 36 -1.99 17.69 0.13
CA ASN A 36 -2.16 19.12 -0.07
C ASN A 36 -0.83 19.86 0.00
N VAL A 37 -0.73 20.95 -0.75
CA VAL A 37 0.36 21.91 -0.59
C VAL A 37 0.17 22.70 0.70
N SER A 38 1.27 23.00 1.38
CA SER A 38 1.29 23.87 2.54
C SER A 38 2.58 24.72 2.54
N PRO A 39 2.51 26.05 2.70
CA PRO A 39 1.29 26.87 2.66
C PRO A 39 0.70 26.95 1.25
N VAL A 40 -0.59 27.31 1.16
CA VAL A 40 -1.23 27.67 -0.13
C VAL A 40 -0.97 29.15 -0.41
N LEU A 41 -0.20 29.43 -1.44
CA LEU A 41 0.12 30.77 -1.95
C LEU A 41 -0.73 31.06 -3.18
N GLY A 42 -1.55 32.12 -3.13
CA GLY A 42 -2.50 32.47 -4.21
C GLY A 42 -1.86 33.03 -5.49
N TYR A 43 -0.60 33.44 -5.43
CA TYR A 43 0.17 33.92 -6.59
C TYR A 43 0.96 32.80 -7.30
N CYS A 44 0.91 31.58 -6.76
CA CYS A 44 1.61 30.42 -7.30
C CYS A 44 0.68 29.48 -8.06
N GLN A 45 1.18 28.91 -9.14
CA GLN A 45 0.61 27.74 -9.80
C GLN A 45 1.32 26.47 -9.34
N TYR A 46 0.56 25.39 -9.16
CA TYR A 46 1.07 24.11 -8.65
C TYR A 46 0.92 23.02 -9.69
N TYR A 47 2.02 22.33 -9.98
CA TYR A 47 2.09 21.22 -10.93
C TYR A 47 2.56 19.97 -10.21
N TRP A 48 1.79 18.89 -10.30
CA TRP A 48 2.11 17.62 -9.65
C TRP A 48 2.78 16.65 -10.63
N SER A 49 3.62 15.75 -10.10
CA SER A 49 4.26 14.68 -10.87
C SER A 49 3.26 13.70 -11.52
N THR A 50 1.99 13.73 -11.12
CA THR A 50 0.89 12.98 -11.75
C THR A 50 0.36 13.63 -13.02
N GLY A 51 0.81 14.86 -13.35
CA GLY A 51 0.25 15.69 -14.42
C GLY A 51 -0.94 16.54 -13.98
N ALA A 52 -1.43 16.38 -12.75
CA ALA A 52 -2.49 17.21 -12.19
C ALA A 52 -1.97 18.62 -11.83
N THR A 53 -2.88 19.58 -11.82
CA THR A 53 -2.63 20.95 -11.35
C THR A 53 -3.53 21.30 -10.17
N GLY A 54 -3.07 22.17 -9.28
CA GLY A 54 -3.86 22.68 -8.16
C GLY A 54 -3.26 22.36 -6.79
N THR A 55 -3.98 22.74 -5.74
CA THR A 55 -3.46 22.74 -4.36
C THR A 55 -3.42 21.37 -3.70
N GLY A 56 -3.97 20.33 -4.35
CA GLY A 56 -3.92 18.97 -3.83
C GLY A 56 -4.28 17.92 -4.85
N ILE A 57 -3.94 16.67 -4.52
CA ILE A 57 -4.22 15.47 -5.31
C ILE A 57 -4.70 14.34 -4.41
N ILE A 58 -5.53 13.47 -4.96
CA ILE A 58 -5.92 12.21 -4.31
C ILE A 58 -5.10 11.08 -4.90
N VAL A 59 -4.40 10.34 -4.04
CA VAL A 59 -3.52 9.24 -4.45
C VAL A 59 -3.79 7.99 -3.63
N SER A 60 -3.65 6.82 -4.26
CA SER A 60 -3.81 5.52 -3.61
C SER A 60 -2.60 4.61 -3.79
N ASN A 61 -1.77 4.88 -4.80
CA ASN A 61 -0.68 4.01 -5.20
C ASN A 61 0.60 4.38 -4.46
N ALA A 62 1.48 3.40 -4.29
CA ALA A 62 2.82 3.65 -3.80
C ALA A 62 3.60 4.46 -4.84
N GLY A 63 4.45 5.37 -4.38
CA GLY A 63 5.25 6.21 -5.24
C GLY A 63 5.73 7.48 -4.55
N THR A 64 6.62 8.18 -5.24
CA THR A 64 7.05 9.51 -4.83
C THR A 64 6.22 10.55 -5.57
N TYR A 65 5.54 11.41 -4.83
CA TYR A 65 4.73 12.50 -5.36
C TYR A 65 5.47 13.80 -5.16
N THR A 66 5.69 14.54 -6.25
CA THR A 66 6.38 15.82 -6.22
C THR A 66 5.43 16.91 -6.69
N VAL A 67 5.48 18.07 -6.03
CA VAL A 67 4.79 19.29 -6.47
C VAL A 67 5.82 20.36 -6.81
N LEU A 68 5.62 21.03 -7.94
CA LEU A 68 6.35 22.22 -8.36
C LEU A 68 5.44 23.44 -8.16
N ALA A 69 5.84 24.36 -7.30
CA ALA A 69 5.19 25.66 -7.14
C ALA A 69 5.93 26.69 -7.99
N VAL A 70 5.20 27.39 -8.86
CA VAL A 70 5.74 28.42 -9.77
C VAL A 70 5.05 29.74 -9.47
N ASP A 71 5.83 30.75 -9.10
CA ASP A 71 5.37 32.13 -9.01
C ASP A 71 5.02 32.66 -10.40
N THR A 72 3.77 33.08 -10.59
CA THR A 72 3.24 33.55 -11.87
C THR A 72 3.74 34.93 -12.29
N LEU A 73 4.26 35.72 -11.35
CA LEU A 73 4.78 37.07 -11.58
C LEU A 73 6.29 37.04 -11.83
N THR A 74 7.04 36.30 -11.02
CA THR A 74 8.51 36.31 -11.05
C THR A 74 9.10 35.14 -11.83
N GLY A 75 8.34 34.07 -12.06
CA GLY A 75 8.81 32.83 -12.67
C GLY A 75 9.68 31.97 -11.73
N CYS A 76 9.95 32.43 -10.51
CA CYS A 76 10.67 31.64 -9.51
C CYS A 76 9.88 30.39 -9.14
N SER A 77 10.58 29.29 -8.90
CA SER A 77 9.94 28.02 -8.57
C SER A 77 10.67 27.23 -7.49
N SER A 78 9.91 26.40 -6.79
CA SER A 78 10.38 25.48 -5.75
C SER A 78 9.64 24.16 -5.88
N SER A 79 10.26 23.08 -5.39
CA SER A 79 9.64 21.76 -5.38
C SER A 79 9.65 21.12 -3.99
N ALA A 80 8.63 20.32 -3.69
CA ALA A 80 8.57 19.45 -2.52
C ALA A 80 8.13 18.04 -2.91
N SER A 81 8.55 17.04 -2.15
CA SER A 81 8.24 15.63 -2.39
C SER A 81 7.74 14.91 -1.14
N ILE A 82 6.82 13.96 -1.32
CA ILE A 82 6.36 13.03 -0.29
C ILE A 82 6.35 11.61 -0.85
N ILE A 83 6.58 10.62 0.00
CA ILE A 83 6.61 9.20 -0.39
C ILE A 83 5.37 8.51 0.19
N ILE A 84 4.66 7.78 -0.68
CA ILE A 84 3.69 6.76 -0.28
C ILE A 84 4.35 5.39 -0.44
N HIS A 85 4.49 4.68 0.67
CA HIS A 85 5.13 3.38 0.75
C HIS A 85 4.21 2.26 0.25
N PRO A 86 4.77 1.20 -0.36
CA PRO A 86 3.99 0.06 -0.78
C PRO A 86 3.45 -0.74 0.41
N LEU A 87 2.35 -1.46 0.18
CA LEU A 87 1.92 -2.52 1.07
C LEU A 87 2.87 -3.72 0.98
N PRO A 88 2.98 -4.54 2.04
CA PRO A 88 3.72 -5.79 1.96
C PRO A 88 3.12 -6.72 0.88
N ASP A 89 4.00 -7.40 0.16
CA ASP A 89 3.60 -8.45 -0.77
C ASP A 89 3.38 -9.75 0.01
N LEU A 90 2.16 -10.29 -0.08
CA LEU A 90 1.72 -11.50 0.63
C LEU A 90 1.31 -12.60 -0.34
N CYS A 91 1.72 -12.53 -1.61
CA CYS A 91 1.39 -13.56 -2.61
C CYS A 91 1.93 -14.96 -2.26
N PHE A 92 2.96 -15.03 -1.40
CA PHE A 92 3.54 -16.28 -0.91
C PHE A 92 2.59 -17.08 0.01
N VAL A 93 1.61 -16.42 0.62
CA VAL A 93 0.67 -17.08 1.54
C VAL A 93 -0.29 -17.95 0.72
N PRO A 94 -0.43 -19.26 1.03
CA PRO A 94 -1.38 -20.12 0.34
C PRO A 94 -2.82 -19.61 0.45
N VAL A 95 -3.61 -19.76 -0.63
CA VAL A 95 -4.99 -19.29 -0.71
C VAL A 95 -5.91 -20.39 -1.28
N GLY A 96 -7.20 -20.31 -0.98
CA GLY A 96 -8.21 -21.21 -1.56
C GLY A 96 -8.74 -22.27 -0.58
N CYS A 97 -9.10 -23.44 -1.11
CA CYS A 97 -9.66 -24.54 -0.32
C CYS A 97 -8.67 -25.70 -0.26
N TYR A 98 -8.34 -26.14 0.94
CA TYR A 98 -7.42 -27.25 1.18
C TYR A 98 -8.01 -28.25 2.16
N ILE A 99 -7.93 -29.53 1.84
CA ILE A 99 -8.38 -30.61 2.71
C ILE A 99 -7.14 -31.14 3.43
N MET A 100 -7.09 -30.97 4.75
CA MET A 100 -5.96 -31.45 5.55
C MET A 100 -6.21 -32.88 6.02
N CYS A 101 -5.24 -33.76 5.79
CA CYS A 101 -5.21 -35.13 6.33
C CYS A 101 -4.36 -35.24 7.60
N ASP A 102 -3.41 -34.32 7.80
CA ASP A 102 -2.52 -34.21 8.97
C ASP A 102 -2.25 -32.73 9.28
N ASN A 103 -1.45 -32.45 10.31
CA ASN A 103 -0.95 -31.09 10.52
C ASN A 103 -0.13 -30.62 9.30
N ASP A 104 -0.23 -29.33 9.00
CA ASP A 104 0.48 -28.72 7.88
C ASP A 104 1.06 -27.37 8.30
N THR A 105 2.09 -26.90 7.60
CA THR A 105 2.77 -25.64 7.93
C THR A 105 2.51 -24.61 6.84
N LEU A 106 1.87 -23.50 7.22
CA LEU A 106 1.75 -22.33 6.37
C LEU A 106 3.00 -21.46 6.54
N CYS A 107 3.53 -20.98 5.41
CA CYS A 107 4.67 -20.08 5.40
C CYS A 107 4.25 -18.72 4.84
N GLY A 108 4.69 -17.66 5.50
CA GLY A 108 4.61 -16.29 5.01
C GLY A 108 5.87 -15.90 4.22
N PRO A 109 5.82 -14.76 3.51
CA PRO A 109 6.96 -14.26 2.77
C PRO A 109 8.08 -13.83 3.73
N PRO A 110 9.36 -13.95 3.34
CA PRO A 110 10.47 -13.50 4.16
C PRO A 110 10.53 -11.96 4.26
N ASN A 111 11.29 -11.46 5.24
CA ASN A 111 11.64 -10.03 5.40
C ASN A 111 10.49 -9.08 5.73
N LEU A 112 9.36 -9.57 6.25
CA LEU A 112 8.40 -8.70 6.93
C LEU A 112 8.94 -8.25 8.29
N ALA A 113 8.56 -7.04 8.70
CA ALA A 113 8.89 -6.50 10.02
C ALA A 113 8.10 -7.19 11.13
N SER A 114 6.87 -7.63 10.84
CA SER A 114 6.08 -8.45 11.75
C SER A 114 5.08 -9.34 11.00
N TYR A 115 4.68 -10.42 11.68
CA TYR A 115 3.70 -11.39 11.23
C TYR A 115 2.62 -11.52 12.31
N GLN A 116 1.37 -11.74 11.89
CA GLN A 116 0.28 -12.12 12.76
C GLN A 116 -0.66 -13.04 11.99
N TRP A 117 -0.67 -14.32 12.35
CA TRP A 117 -1.61 -15.28 11.77
C TRP A 117 -3.00 -15.10 12.38
N ASN A 118 -4.03 -15.23 11.55
CA ASN A 118 -5.42 -15.11 11.93
C ASN A 118 -6.15 -16.40 11.60
N LYS A 119 -7.10 -16.79 12.46
CA LYS A 119 -8.06 -17.86 12.22
C LYS A 119 -9.47 -17.29 12.22
N ASN A 120 -10.23 -17.51 11.16
CA ASN A 120 -11.57 -16.98 10.95
C ASN A 120 -11.64 -15.45 11.15
N GLY A 121 -10.59 -14.74 10.71
CA GLY A 121 -10.48 -13.28 10.85
C GLY A 121 -10.01 -12.78 12.22
N VAL A 122 -9.76 -13.67 13.19
CA VAL A 122 -9.31 -13.30 14.54
C VAL A 122 -7.82 -13.63 14.73
N PRO A 123 -7.00 -12.75 15.31
CA PRO A 123 -5.60 -13.03 15.61
C PRO A 123 -5.44 -14.27 16.49
N ILE A 124 -4.58 -15.19 16.06
CA ILE A 124 -4.19 -16.35 16.87
C ILE A 124 -3.12 -15.85 17.86
N PRO A 125 -3.32 -16.04 19.18
CA PRO A 125 -2.35 -15.60 20.18
C PRO A 125 -0.95 -16.17 19.91
N GLU A 126 0.07 -15.33 20.05
CA GLU A 126 1.50 -15.69 19.89
C GLU A 126 1.90 -16.20 18.49
N ALA A 127 0.98 -16.23 17.51
CA ALA A 127 1.27 -16.68 16.16
C ALA A 127 1.92 -15.55 15.34
N THR A 128 3.13 -15.16 15.74
CA THR A 128 3.89 -14.02 15.18
C THR A 128 5.15 -14.44 14.42
N MET A 129 5.32 -15.74 14.22
CA MET A 129 6.40 -16.29 13.41
C MET A 129 6.07 -16.21 11.92
N MET A 130 7.12 -16.27 11.09
CA MET A 130 7.02 -16.35 9.62
C MET A 130 6.25 -17.60 9.15
N TRP A 131 6.14 -18.64 9.98
CA TRP A 131 5.38 -19.84 9.70
C TRP A 131 4.37 -20.13 10.80
N TYR A 132 3.36 -20.93 10.49
CA TYR A 132 2.36 -21.39 11.45
C TYR A 132 1.90 -22.81 11.14
N VAL A 133 1.87 -23.67 12.16
CA VAL A 133 1.37 -25.05 12.02
C VAL A 133 -0.14 -25.07 12.24
N VAL A 134 -0.87 -25.44 11.21
CA VAL A 134 -2.31 -25.60 11.22
C VAL A 134 -2.67 -26.95 11.83
N THR A 135 -3.45 -26.91 12.92
CA THR A 135 -3.84 -28.10 13.69
C THR A 135 -5.35 -28.32 13.74
N MET A 136 -6.14 -27.36 13.26
CA MET A 136 -7.60 -27.41 13.27
C MET A 136 -8.14 -26.86 11.95
N ASN A 137 -9.37 -27.24 11.62
CA ASN A 137 -10.10 -26.63 10.51
C ASN A 137 -10.36 -25.14 10.76
N GLY A 138 -10.46 -24.37 9.68
CA GLY A 138 -10.77 -22.95 9.72
C GLY A 138 -10.20 -22.19 8.54
N SER A 139 -10.51 -20.90 8.49
CA SER A 139 -9.99 -19.96 7.51
C SER A 139 -8.74 -19.28 8.05
N TYR A 140 -7.58 -19.52 7.46
CA TYR A 140 -6.30 -18.96 7.89
C TYR A 140 -5.86 -17.83 6.95
N SER A 141 -5.40 -16.73 7.53
CA SER A 141 -4.78 -15.62 6.78
C SER A 141 -3.62 -15.03 7.57
N LEU A 142 -2.73 -14.32 6.89
CA LEU A 142 -1.59 -13.64 7.50
C LEU A 142 -1.78 -12.13 7.39
N THR A 143 -1.73 -11.42 8.51
CA THR A 143 -1.48 -9.98 8.53
C THR A 143 0.02 -9.75 8.66
N GLY A 144 0.60 -9.12 7.64
CA GLY A 144 2.02 -8.79 7.60
C GLY A 144 2.24 -7.29 7.62
N THR A 145 3.30 -6.84 8.29
CA THR A 145 3.74 -5.44 8.29
C THR A 145 5.16 -5.34 7.71
N ASN A 146 5.41 -4.38 6.82
CA ASN A 146 6.75 -4.16 6.27
C ASN A 146 7.58 -3.19 7.13
N SER A 147 8.84 -2.97 6.74
CA SER A 147 9.76 -2.04 7.42
C SER A 147 9.32 -0.57 7.42
N PHE A 148 8.36 -0.20 6.56
CA PHE A 148 7.78 1.15 6.52
C PHE A 148 6.55 1.30 7.42
N GLY A 149 6.17 0.25 8.17
CA GLY A 149 5.00 0.26 9.04
C GLY A 149 3.67 -0.01 8.32
N CYS A 150 3.71 -0.35 7.02
CA CYS A 150 2.51 -0.62 6.24
C CYS A 150 2.06 -2.06 6.42
N SER A 151 0.76 -2.23 6.66
CA SER A 151 0.15 -3.53 6.96
C SER A 151 -0.84 -3.96 5.90
N LYS A 152 -0.80 -5.25 5.53
CA LYS A 152 -1.78 -5.89 4.65
C LYS A 152 -2.19 -7.23 5.25
N THR A 153 -3.41 -7.67 4.99
CA THR A 153 -3.85 -9.04 5.28
C THR A 153 -3.96 -9.81 3.96
N SER A 154 -3.43 -11.03 3.93
CA SER A 154 -3.54 -11.93 2.78
C SER A 154 -4.98 -12.35 2.54
N ASP A 155 -5.24 -12.94 1.37
CA ASP A 155 -6.44 -13.75 1.19
C ASP A 155 -6.38 -14.97 2.10
N SER A 156 -7.49 -15.70 2.18
CA SER A 156 -7.64 -16.79 3.14
C SER A 156 -7.45 -18.17 2.51
N LEU A 157 -6.81 -19.06 3.26
CA LEU A 157 -6.83 -20.50 3.06
C LEU A 157 -7.90 -21.13 3.96
N SER A 158 -8.92 -21.73 3.37
CA SER A 158 -9.92 -22.51 4.10
C SER A 158 -9.49 -23.98 4.21
N SER A 159 -9.30 -24.45 5.45
CA SER A 159 -9.00 -25.85 5.74
C SER A 159 -10.25 -26.59 6.24
N TRP A 160 -10.51 -27.75 5.65
CA TRP A 160 -11.63 -28.63 6.02
C TRP A 160 -11.12 -30.04 6.36
N SER A 161 -11.81 -30.72 7.28
CA SER A 161 -11.52 -32.14 7.57
C SER A 161 -12.29 -33.04 6.61
N SER A 162 -11.63 -34.08 6.10
CA SER A 162 -12.26 -35.10 5.23
C SER A 162 -13.38 -35.88 5.95
N LEU A 163 -13.38 -35.91 7.29
CA LEU A 163 -14.41 -36.57 8.10
C LEU A 163 -15.76 -35.84 8.14
N ALA A 164 -15.84 -34.58 7.69
CA ALA A 164 -17.09 -33.84 7.58
C ALA A 164 -17.77 -34.00 6.20
N ALA A 165 -17.16 -34.73 5.26
CA ALA A 165 -17.79 -35.07 4.00
C ALA A 165 -18.78 -36.24 4.18
N VAL A 166 -19.82 -36.03 4.99
CA VAL A 166 -21.11 -36.69 4.70
C VAL A 166 -21.68 -35.92 3.51
N ILE A 167 -21.12 -36.19 2.34
CA ILE A 167 -21.77 -35.83 1.08
C ILE A 167 -23.08 -36.62 1.12
N PRO A 168 -24.28 -36.02 1.21
CA PRO A 168 -25.46 -36.76 0.82
C PRO A 168 -25.20 -37.16 -0.62
N ALA A 169 -25.05 -38.46 -0.86
CA ALA A 169 -24.64 -39.02 -2.13
C ALA A 169 -25.68 -38.72 -3.22
N GLN A 170 -25.76 -37.50 -3.76
CA GLN A 170 -26.71 -37.15 -4.83
C GLN A 170 -26.23 -36.02 -5.77
N TRP A 171 -24.98 -35.53 -5.70
CA TRP A 171 -24.47 -34.62 -6.74
C TRP A 171 -23.17 -35.16 -7.31
N SER A 172 -23.30 -35.88 -8.42
CA SER A 172 -22.20 -36.21 -9.30
C SER A 172 -21.67 -34.92 -9.93
N VAL A 173 -20.71 -34.27 -9.29
CA VAL A 173 -19.85 -33.29 -9.96
C VAL A 173 -18.86 -34.08 -10.81
N THR A 174 -19.15 -34.20 -12.09
CA THR A 174 -18.16 -34.60 -13.09
C THR A 174 -17.05 -33.55 -13.09
N PRO A 175 -15.76 -33.91 -12.90
CA PRO A 175 -14.68 -32.96 -13.00
C PRO A 175 -14.62 -32.45 -14.44
N HIS A 176 -15.01 -31.20 -14.65
CA HIS A 176 -14.83 -30.52 -15.92
C HIS A 176 -13.37 -30.06 -16.00
N LEU A 177 -12.52 -30.93 -16.53
CA LEU A 177 -11.20 -30.53 -17.02
C LEU A 177 -11.39 -29.84 -18.36
N VAL A 178 -11.44 -28.51 -18.36
CA VAL A 178 -10.96 -27.72 -19.51
C VAL A 178 -10.05 -26.62 -18.95
N PRO A 179 -8.72 -26.74 -19.09
CA PRO A 179 -7.84 -25.60 -18.88
C PRO A 179 -8.01 -24.63 -20.05
N THR A 180 -8.56 -23.45 -19.80
CA THR A 180 -8.45 -22.32 -20.73
C THR A 180 -7.15 -21.58 -20.47
N ALA A 181 -6.36 -21.41 -21.53
CA ALA A 181 -5.15 -20.60 -21.53
C ALA A 181 -5.46 -19.17 -21.08
N GLY A 182 -5.05 -18.79 -19.87
CA GLY A 182 -5.26 -17.43 -19.36
C GLY A 182 -4.94 -17.22 -17.89
N ASP A 183 -5.06 -18.25 -17.05
CA ASP A 183 -4.76 -18.11 -15.62
C ASP A 183 -3.26 -18.11 -15.41
N SER A 184 -2.74 -16.88 -15.31
CA SER A 184 -1.34 -16.58 -15.07
C SER A 184 -1.00 -16.87 -13.61
N CYS A 185 -0.89 -18.15 -13.28
CA CYS A 185 -0.25 -18.62 -12.05
C CYS A 185 1.24 -18.78 -12.35
N CYS A 186 2.03 -17.77 -12.01
CA CYS A 186 3.49 -17.88 -12.12
C CYS A 186 4.07 -18.45 -10.82
N TRP A 187 4.26 -19.78 -10.90
CA TRP A 187 5.18 -20.70 -10.23
C TRP A 187 5.00 -20.98 -8.73
#